data_AF-A0A948KD49-F1
#
_entry.id   AF-A0A948KD49-F1
#
_cell.length_a   1.000
_cell.length_b   1.000
_cell.length_c   1.000
_cell.angle_alpha   90.00
_cell.angle_beta   90.00
_cell.angle_gamma   90.00
#
_symmetry.space_group_name_H-M   'P 1'
#
loop_
_entity.id
_entity.type
_entity.pdbx_description
1 polymer ?
#
loop_
_entity_poly.entity_id
_entity_poly.type
_entity_poly.pdbx_seq_one_letter_code
_entity_poly.pdbx_strand_id
1 'polypeptide(L)' 'MPLLNLTKKVADSFGLAHKINLEVLRHYIKTTSEEKLIEEIKEIKDASYFRFLWEAGLSAGLQQVVLQQLKIIK' A
#
# COMPACT_ATOMS: atom_id res chain seq x y z
N MET A 1 11.97 3.58 -0.58
CA MET A 1 10.52 3.52 -0.37
C MET A 1 10.14 2.09 0.02
N PRO A 2 10.11 1.77 1.32
CA PRO A 2 9.74 0.45 1.81
C PRO A 2 8.30 0.07 1.42
N LEU A 3 7.34 0.99 1.45
CA LEU A 3 5.94 0.70 1.12
C LEU A 3 5.79 0.17 -0.30
N LEU A 4 6.22 0.95 -1.31
CA LEU A 4 6.12 0.56 -2.72
C LEU A 4 6.82 -0.78 -2.99
N ASN A 5 7.98 -1.01 -2.39
CA ASN A 5 8.71 -2.27 -2.56
C ASN A 5 7.93 -3.46 -1.95
N LEU A 6 7.30 -3.28 -0.80
CA LEU A 6 6.43 -4.30 -0.21
C LEU A 6 5.19 -4.53 -1.06
N THR A 7 4.56 -3.47 -1.58
CA THR A 7 3.39 -3.58 -2.45
C THR A 7 3.72 -4.34 -3.74
N LYS A 8 4.89 -4.07 -4.33
CA LYS A 8 5.41 -4.81 -5.49
C LYS A 8 5.62 -6.28 -5.17
N LYS A 9 6.25 -6.60 -4.04
CA LYS A 9 6.43 -8.00 -3.59
C LYS A 9 5.09 -8.73 -3.43
N VAL A 10 4.07 -8.07 -2.92
CA VAL A 10 2.72 -8.64 -2.83
C VAL A 10 2.16 -8.89 -4.24
N ALA A 11 2.26 -7.89 -5.12
CA ALA A 11 1.79 -7.98 -6.51
C ALA A 11 2.47 -9.11 -7.31
N ASP A 12 3.76 -9.32 -7.10
CA ASP A 12 4.57 -10.32 -7.80
C ASP A 12 4.44 -11.74 -7.18
N SER A 13 3.60 -11.91 -6.16
CA SER A 13 3.50 -13.16 -5.40
C SER A 13 2.09 -13.75 -5.41
N PHE A 14 2.01 -15.08 -5.32
CA PHE A 14 0.76 -15.85 -5.36
C PHE A 14 0.70 -16.90 -4.23
N GLY A 15 -0.51 -17.36 -3.90
CA GLY A 15 -0.73 -18.43 -2.93
C GLY A 15 -0.20 -18.11 -1.53
N LEU A 16 0.61 -19.01 -0.96
CA LEU A 16 1.16 -18.84 0.39
C LEU A 16 2.13 -17.66 0.47
N ALA A 17 2.96 -17.45 -0.56
CA ALA A 17 3.90 -16.33 -0.61
C ALA A 17 3.17 -14.98 -0.60
N HIS A 18 2.04 -14.89 -1.30
CA HIS A 18 1.17 -13.72 -1.28
C HIS A 18 0.68 -13.38 0.13
N LYS A 19 0.15 -14.38 0.85
CA LYS A 19 -0.32 -14.18 2.23
C LYS A 19 0.79 -13.70 3.16
N ILE A 20 1.99 -14.27 3.04
CA ILE A 20 3.15 -13.86 3.85
C ILE A 20 3.53 -12.42 3.53
N ASN A 21 3.68 -12.07 2.25
CA ASN A 21 4.03 -10.71 1.84
C ASN A 21 2.96 -9.69 2.26
N LEU A 22 1.68 -10.07 2.19
CA LEU A 22 0.57 -9.22 2.60
C LEU A 22 0.60 -8.96 4.12
N GLU A 23 0.92 -9.96 4.94
CA GLU A 23 1.09 -9.78 6.38
C GLU A 23 2.28 -8.88 6.71
N VAL A 24 3.39 -8.97 5.97
CA VAL A 24 4.51 -8.03 6.11
C VAL A 24 4.07 -6.61 5.76
N LEU A 25 3.30 -6.43 4.69
CA LEU A 25 2.75 -5.13 4.31
C LEU A 25 1.78 -4.58 5.36
N ARG A 26 0.89 -5.41 5.91
CA ARG A 26 -0.01 -5.08 7.02
C ARG A 26 0.75 -4.61 8.24
N HIS A 27 1.77 -5.38 8.65
CA HIS A 27 2.59 -5.05 9.79
C HIS A 27 3.29 -3.71 9.60
N TYR A 28 3.85 -3.47 8.41
CA TYR A 28 4.49 -2.20 8.06
C TYR A 28 3.51 -1.02 8.16
N ILE A 29 2.32 -1.14 7.58
CA ILE A 29 1.27 -0.10 7.67
C ILE A 29 0.86 0.15 9.12
N LYS A 30 0.75 -0.89 9.94
CA LYS A 30 0.32 -0.76 11.34
C LYS A 30 1.37 -0.12 12.25
N THR A 31 2.66 -0.32 11.94
CA THR A 31 3.78 0.12 12.78
C THR A 31 4.41 1.44 12.32
N THR A 32 4.13 1.87 11.09
CA THR A 32 4.64 3.12 10.53
C THR A 32 3.68 4.27 10.83
N SER A 33 4.21 5.47 11.07
CA SER A 33 3.39 6.67 11.27
C SER A 33 2.55 6.99 10.02
N GLU A 34 1.34 7.50 10.26
CA GLU A 34 0.41 7.83 9.18
C GLU A 34 0.99 8.90 8.23
N GLU A 35 1.71 9.90 8.76
CA GLU A 35 2.39 10.94 7.96
C GLU A 35 3.36 10.34 6.94
N LYS A 36 4.19 9.39 7.38
CA LYS A 36 5.16 8.72 6.50
C LYS A 36 4.47 7.86 5.45
N LEU A 37 3.41 7.15 5.84
CA LEU A 37 2.62 6.37 4.89
C LEU A 37 1.95 7.27 3.85
N ILE A 38 1.49 8.46 4.23
CA ILE A 38 0.92 9.45 3.30
C ILE A 38 1.96 9.89 2.28
N GLU A 39 3.17 10.22 2.72
CA GLU A 39 4.27 10.58 1.81
C GLU A 39 4.57 9.44 0.84
N GLU A 40 4.73 8.23 1.34
CA GLU A 40 5.04 7.06 0.50
C GLU A 40 3.90 6.72 -0.47
N ILE A 41 2.63 6.89 -0.08
CA ILE A 41 1.47 6.69 -0.97
C ILE A 41 1.47 7.72 -2.10
N LYS A 42 1.81 8.98 -1.82
CA LYS A 42 1.85 10.05 -2.84
C LYS A 42 2.90 9.80 -3.92
N GLU A 43 3.93 9.01 -3.62
CA GLU A 43 4.97 8.64 -4.57
C GLU A 43 4.57 7.46 -5.48
N ILE A 44 3.48 6.75 -5.16
CA ILE A 44 2.97 5.64 -5.97
C ILE A 44 2.27 6.19 -7.21
N LYS A 45 2.86 5.96 -8.39
CA LYS A 45 2.33 6.41 -9.68
C LYS A 45 1.44 5.40 -10.39
N ASP A 46 1.56 4.12 -10.04
CA ASP A 46 0.81 3.04 -10.67
C ASP A 46 -0.40 2.68 -9.81
N ALA A 47 -1.59 2.91 -10.37
CA ALA A 47 -2.85 2.66 -9.70
C ALA A 47 -3.09 1.19 -9.36
N SER A 48 -2.43 0.25 -10.05
CA SER A 48 -2.55 -1.18 -9.78
C SER A 48 -2.08 -1.55 -8.36
N TYR A 49 -1.11 -0.82 -7.82
CA TYR A 49 -0.57 -1.08 -6.48
C TYR A 49 -1.53 -0.70 -5.35
N PHE A 50 -2.46 0.23 -5.58
CA PHE A 50 -3.41 0.63 -4.54
C PHE A 50 -4.32 -0.52 -4.11
N ARG A 51 -4.63 -1.47 -5.00
CA ARG A 51 -5.44 -2.65 -4.65
C ARG A 51 -4.83 -3.45 -3.49
N PHE A 52 -3.52 -3.64 -3.50
CA PHE A 52 -2.83 -4.39 -2.45
C PHE A 52 -2.72 -3.60 -1.14
N LEU A 53 -2.67 -2.27 -1.22
CA LEU A 53 -2.76 -1.43 -0.02
C LEU A 53 -4.15 -1.57 0.63
N TRP A 54 -5.22 -1.59 -0.15
CA TRP A 54 -6.58 -1.86 0.34
C TRP A 54 -6.68 -3.22 1.03
N GLU A 55 -6.11 -4.26 0.43
CA GLU A 55 -6.10 -5.62 0.99
C GLU A 55 -5.28 -5.73 2.30
N ALA A 56 -4.27 -4.87 2.44
CA ALA A 56 -3.46 -4.75 3.63
C ALA A 56 -4.13 -3.92 4.75
N GLY A 57 -5.35 -3.42 4.56
CA GLY A 57 -6.14 -2.80 5.63
C GLY A 57 -5.66 -1.40 6.02
N LEU A 58 -5.85 -0.44 5.11
CA LEU A 58 -5.59 0.97 5.38
C LEU A 58 -6.59 1.56 6.39
N SER A 59 -6.13 2.50 7.22
CA SER A 59 -6.98 3.38 8.02
C SER A 59 -7.89 4.23 7.13
N ALA A 60 -9.00 4.75 7.68
CA ALA A 60 -9.88 5.65 6.94
C ALA A 60 -9.15 6.89 6.39
N GLY A 61 -8.16 7.42 7.13
CA GLY A 61 -7.33 8.54 6.68
C GLY A 61 -6.48 8.19 5.46
N LEU A 62 -5.78 7.05 5.50
CA LEU A 62 -4.98 6.56 4.38
C LEU A 62 -5.83 6.19 3.16
N GLN A 63 -7.03 5.66 3.36
CA GLN A 63 -7.97 5.39 2.27
C GLN A 63 -8.33 6.68 1.51
N GLN A 64 -8.59 7.79 2.21
CA GLN A 64 -8.85 9.08 1.57
C GLN A 64 -7.66 9.55 0.75
N VAL A 65 -6.44 9.37 1.25
CA VAL A 65 -5.20 9.76 0.56
C VAL A 65 -5.02 8.94 -0.72
N VAL A 66 -5.26 7.63 -0.67
CA VAL A 66 -5.26 6.76 -1.87
C VAL A 66 -6.31 7.20 -2.88
N LEU A 67 -7.53 7.52 -2.44
CA LEU A 67 -8.60 8.01 -3.33
C LEU A 67 -8.26 9.36 -3.96
N GLN A 68 -7.60 10.26 -3.22
CA GLN A 68 -7.11 11.53 -3.77
C GLN A 68 -6.05 11.28 -4.83
N GLN A 69 -5.10 10.36 -4.59
CA GLN A 69 -4.07 10.05 -5.59
C GLN A 69 -4.63 9.38 -6.85
N LEU A 70 -5.61 8.48 -6.69
CA LEU A 70 -6.30 7.89 -7.83
C LEU A 70 -6.97 8.92 -8.75
N LYS A 71 -7.38 10.09 -8.21
CA LYS A 71 -7.95 11.18 -9.03
C LYS A 71 -6.88 11.96 -9.80
N ILE A 72 -5.63 11.93 -9.36
CA ILE A 72 -4.50 12.65 -10.00
C ILE A 72 -3.88 11.80 -11.11
N ILE A 73 -3.83 10.48 -10.91
CA ILE A 73 -3.23 9.52 -11.85
C ILE A 73 -4.18 9.20 -13.03
N LYS A 74 -5.47 9.52 -12.90
CA LYS A 74 -6.48 9.34 -13.94
C LYS A 74 -6.39 10.42 -15.02
#